data_AF-A0A6J1PBS1-F1
#
_entry.id   AF-A0A6J1PBS1-F1
#
_cell.length_a   1.000
_cell.length_b   1.000
_cell.length_c   1.000
_cell.angle_alpha   90.00
_cell.angle_beta   90.00
_cell.angle_gamma   90.00
#
_symmetry.space_group_name_H-M   'P 1'
#
loop_
_entity.id
_entity.type
_entity.pdbx_description
1 polymer ?
#
loop_
_entity_poly.entity_id
_entity_poly.type
_entity_poly.pdbx_seq_one_letter_code
_entity_poly.pdbx_strand_id
1 'polypeptide(L)'
;MARHPFLCLGVLLLAYTVINATRVKRQEEEGGDDVTAEQLCDGRPGDEYFRLTTDGDCREVVRCDQGGENSVTRLATVRCPGGLAFDIDRQTCDWKPHVKNCDKIEKPRKVMPILKTDEPICSEGKLACGSGDCMEKELFCNGKPDCKDESDENACTVELDPNRAPDCDTNQCRLPDCFCSADGTRIPGAIEPNQVPQMVTITFNGAVNVDNIDLYEQIFNGNRHNPNGCQIRGTFFVSHKYTNYAAVQELHRKGHEISVFSLTHKDDPQYWTSGSYDDWLAEMAGGRLIIERFANITDASIIGVRAPYLRVGGNKQFEMMADQYFVYDASITAPLGRVPIWPYTLYFRMPHKCNGNAHNCPSRSHPVWEMVMNELDRRDDPTFDESLPGCHVVDSCSNIQTGEQFARLLRHNFNRHYTTNRAPLGLHFHASWLKSKKEFRDELIKFIEEMLEKNDVYFTSLIQVIQWMQNPTELSQLRDFQEWKQDKCDVKGQPFCSLPNACPLTTRELPGETLRLFTCMECPNNYPWILDPTGEGFNVRK
;
A
#
# COMPACT_ATOMS: atom_id res chain seq x y z
N MET A 1 55.05 -62.57 29.54
CA MET A 1 55.46 -63.72 30.37
C MET A 1 55.40 -63.25 31.82
N ALA A 2 54.34 -63.55 32.58
CA ALA A 2 54.16 -64.76 33.41
C ALA A 2 55.22 -64.83 34.54
N ARG A 3 54.94 -64.97 35.85
CA ARG A 3 53.76 -65.38 36.64
C ARG A 3 54.05 -65.15 38.15
N HIS A 4 52.97 -65.00 38.96
CA HIS A 4 52.79 -65.36 40.40
C HIS A 4 53.37 -64.50 41.55
N PRO A 5 52.84 -64.57 42.82
CA PRO A 5 51.55 -65.12 43.32
C PRO A 5 50.82 -64.31 44.46
N PHE A 6 49.55 -64.69 44.70
CA PHE A 6 48.74 -64.82 45.95
C PHE A 6 48.64 -63.75 47.08
N LEU A 7 47.36 -63.37 47.32
CA LEU A 7 46.56 -63.35 48.58
C LEU A 7 46.41 -62.06 49.44
N CYS A 8 45.15 -61.60 49.54
CA CYS A 8 44.44 -60.82 50.60
C CYS A 8 45.02 -59.45 51.01
N LEU A 9 44.26 -58.34 51.16
CA LEU A 9 42.97 -58.09 51.80
C LEU A 9 42.52 -56.65 51.41
N GLY A 10 41.24 -56.34 51.28
CA GLY A 10 40.81 -54.94 51.15
C GLY A 10 39.38 -54.74 50.66
N VAL A 11 38.48 -54.49 51.61
CA VAL A 11 37.05 -54.21 51.44
C VAL A 11 36.81 -52.86 50.76
N LEU A 12 35.96 -52.81 49.73
CA LEU A 12 35.18 -51.62 49.35
C LEU A 12 33.97 -52.02 48.50
N LEU A 13 32.78 -51.93 49.10
CA LEU A 13 31.48 -52.11 48.46
C LEU A 13 31.10 -50.82 47.71
N LEU A 14 30.85 -50.96 46.41
CA LEU A 14 30.22 -49.98 45.53
C LEU A 14 28.95 -50.63 44.96
N ALA A 15 27.78 -50.05 45.19
CA ALA A 15 26.62 -50.23 44.31
C ALA A 15 25.57 -49.13 44.51
N TYR A 16 25.57 -48.18 43.56
CA TYR A 16 24.43 -47.53 42.90
C TYR A 16 23.11 -47.34 43.68
N THR A 17 22.78 -46.08 43.97
CA THR A 17 21.41 -45.64 44.29
C THR A 17 20.81 -44.82 43.14
N VAL A 18 19.64 -45.27 42.69
CA VAL A 18 18.73 -44.61 41.75
C VAL A 18 18.00 -43.51 42.51
N ILE A 19 18.03 -42.27 42.03
CA ILE A 19 17.26 -41.16 42.61
C ILE A 19 15.92 -41.05 41.87
N ASN A 20 14.85 -41.45 42.56
CA ASN A 20 13.47 -41.13 42.21
C ASN A 20 13.21 -39.64 42.44
N ALA A 21 12.81 -38.90 41.40
CA ALA A 21 12.32 -37.54 41.53
C ALA A 21 10.86 -37.54 42.05
N THR A 22 10.67 -37.05 43.26
CA THR A 22 9.38 -36.79 43.89
C THR A 22 8.69 -35.61 43.21
N ARG A 23 7.50 -35.86 42.66
CA ARG A 23 6.60 -34.86 42.09
C ARG A 23 5.90 -34.13 43.24
N VAL A 24 6.33 -32.91 43.56
CA VAL A 24 5.69 -32.05 44.55
C VAL A 24 4.46 -31.41 43.92
N LYS A 25 3.26 -31.85 44.36
CA LYS A 25 2.01 -31.09 44.21
C LYS A 25 2.13 -29.84 45.07
N ARG A 26 2.05 -28.65 44.46
CA ARG A 26 1.92 -27.39 45.18
C ARG A 26 0.43 -27.05 45.31
N GLN A 27 0.03 -26.77 46.55
CA GLN A 27 -1.31 -26.47 47.04
C GLN A 27 -1.91 -25.20 46.41
N GLU A 28 -3.23 -25.26 46.20
CA GLU A 28 -4.15 -24.12 46.12
C GLU A 28 -4.30 -23.46 47.49
N GLU A 29 -4.31 -22.12 47.51
CA GLU A 29 -4.83 -21.15 48.50
C GLU A 29 -4.16 -19.80 48.14
N GLU A 30 -4.79 -18.64 47.87
CA GLU A 30 -6.01 -18.00 48.37
C GLU A 30 -6.53 -16.96 47.33
N GLY A 31 -7.86 -16.86 47.20
CA GLY A 31 -8.60 -15.58 47.26
C GLY A 31 -8.28 -14.46 46.25
N GLY A 32 -8.53 -14.69 44.97
CA GLY A 32 -8.92 -13.65 44.01
C GLY A 32 -10.03 -14.22 43.14
N ASP A 33 -10.99 -13.41 42.67
CA ASP A 33 -11.92 -13.84 41.61
C ASP A 33 -11.08 -14.26 40.39
N ASP A 34 -10.75 -15.55 40.28
CA ASP A 34 -10.05 -16.09 39.11
C ASP A 34 -11.05 -16.08 37.95
N VAL A 35 -11.01 -15.00 37.17
CA VAL A 35 -11.81 -14.83 35.97
C VAL A 35 -11.52 -16.02 35.06
N THR A 36 -12.54 -16.83 34.80
CA THR A 36 -12.39 -18.06 34.01
C THR A 36 -11.99 -17.75 32.57
N ALA A 37 -11.32 -18.68 31.89
CA ALA A 37 -10.97 -18.53 30.48
C ALA A 37 -12.22 -18.27 29.60
N GLU A 38 -13.37 -18.84 29.98
CA GLU A 38 -14.65 -18.62 29.32
C GLU A 38 -15.12 -17.16 29.47
N GLN A 39 -15.03 -16.58 30.66
CA GLN A 39 -15.35 -15.17 30.90
C GLN A 39 -14.38 -14.22 30.20
N LEU A 40 -13.08 -14.53 30.21
CA LEU A 40 -12.07 -13.72 29.53
C LEU A 40 -12.25 -13.73 28.01
N CYS A 41 -12.80 -14.81 27.45
CA CYS A 41 -13.01 -14.98 26.03
C CYS A 41 -14.41 -14.57 25.55
N ASP A 42 -15.30 -14.17 26.44
CA ASP A 42 -16.66 -13.76 26.06
C ASP A 42 -16.64 -12.52 25.15
N GLY A 43 -17.27 -12.65 23.98
CA GLY A 43 -17.27 -11.62 22.94
C GLY A 43 -15.91 -11.33 22.28
N ARG A 44 -14.87 -12.17 22.47
CA ARG A 44 -13.58 -12.04 21.77
C ARG A 44 -13.49 -12.98 20.55
N PRO A 45 -13.05 -12.49 19.39
CA PRO A 45 -12.73 -13.35 18.26
C PRO A 45 -11.43 -14.13 18.52
N GLY A 46 -11.30 -15.33 17.94
CA GLY A 46 -10.22 -16.27 18.26
C GLY A 46 -8.82 -15.84 17.80
N ASP A 47 -8.73 -14.84 16.93
CA ASP A 47 -7.50 -14.23 16.44
C ASP A 47 -7.05 -12.99 17.22
N GLU A 48 -7.84 -12.55 18.21
CA GLU A 48 -7.50 -11.39 19.06
C GLU A 48 -6.59 -11.79 20.24
N TYR A 49 -5.46 -11.09 20.34
CA TYR A 49 -4.55 -11.13 21.46
C TYR A 49 -4.84 -10.00 22.46
N PHE A 50 -4.84 -10.34 23.74
CA PHE A 50 -5.01 -9.43 24.87
C PHE A 50 -4.03 -9.77 25.99
N ARG A 51 -3.77 -8.84 26.91
CA ARG A 51 -2.95 -9.08 28.10
C ARG A 51 -3.85 -9.57 29.23
N LEU A 52 -3.28 -10.32 30.18
CA LEU A 52 -3.96 -10.61 31.45
C LEU A 52 -3.67 -9.53 32.51
N THR A 53 -2.55 -8.82 32.35
CA THR A 53 -2.12 -7.74 33.23
C THR A 53 -1.29 -6.73 32.45
N THR A 54 -1.31 -5.47 32.89
CA THR A 54 -0.43 -4.40 32.40
C THR A 54 0.92 -4.38 33.11
N ASP A 55 1.08 -5.19 34.15
CA ASP A 55 2.31 -5.27 34.94
C ASP A 55 3.33 -6.16 34.22
N GLY A 56 4.49 -5.60 33.87
CA GLY A 56 5.62 -6.37 33.36
C GLY A 56 6.31 -5.76 32.14
N ASP A 57 6.96 -6.63 31.34
CA ASP A 57 7.81 -6.22 30.22
C ASP A 57 7.04 -6.03 28.89
N CYS A 58 5.70 -6.05 28.95
CA CYS A 58 4.80 -5.85 27.82
C CYS A 58 4.80 -6.93 26.73
N ARG A 59 5.45 -8.06 26.97
CA ARG A 59 5.75 -9.03 25.91
C ARG A 59 4.77 -10.18 25.83
N GLU A 60 4.01 -10.40 26.89
CA GLU A 60 3.16 -11.57 27.04
C GLU A 60 1.70 -11.21 26.79
N VAL A 61 1.06 -11.95 25.89
CA VAL A 61 -0.34 -11.83 25.53
C VAL A 61 -0.96 -13.23 25.44
N VAL A 62 -2.27 -13.30 25.50
CA VAL A 62 -3.07 -14.51 25.33
C VAL A 62 -4.10 -14.29 24.24
N ARG A 63 -4.52 -15.37 23.56
CA ARG A 63 -5.69 -15.38 22.68
C ARG A 63 -6.62 -16.52 23.05
N CYS A 64 -7.86 -16.43 22.60
CA CYS A 64 -8.87 -17.47 22.81
C CYS A 64 -8.72 -18.57 21.76
N ASP A 65 -8.48 -19.80 22.21
CA ASP A 65 -8.38 -20.99 21.37
C ASP A 65 -9.55 -21.94 21.66
N GLN A 66 -10.33 -22.25 20.63
CA GLN A 66 -11.45 -23.19 20.70
C GLN A 66 -10.97 -24.56 20.19
N GLY A 67 -10.38 -25.36 21.08
CA GLY A 67 -9.92 -26.72 20.77
C GLY A 67 -11.09 -27.71 20.62
N GLY A 68 -11.02 -28.59 19.62
CA GLY A 68 -12.11 -29.43 19.11
C GLY A 68 -12.83 -30.43 20.04
N GLU A 69 -13.87 -31.03 19.45
CA GLU A 69 -14.89 -32.00 19.92
C GLU A 69 -15.71 -31.68 21.20
N ASN A 70 -15.20 -30.91 22.16
CA ASN A 70 -15.92 -30.62 23.42
C ASN A 70 -16.14 -29.13 23.75
N SER A 71 -15.84 -28.21 22.82
CA SER A 71 -16.09 -26.75 22.97
C SER A 71 -15.50 -26.11 24.25
N VAL A 72 -14.37 -26.62 24.76
CA VAL A 72 -13.72 -26.04 25.96
C VAL A 72 -12.80 -24.90 25.53
N THR A 73 -13.13 -23.69 25.94
CA THR A 73 -12.36 -22.46 25.66
C THR A 73 -11.04 -22.45 26.44
N ARG A 74 -9.92 -22.25 25.75
CA ARG A 74 -8.57 -22.18 26.36
C ARG A 74 -7.88 -20.87 26.01
N LEU A 75 -6.95 -20.44 26.87
CA LEU A 75 -6.08 -19.31 26.58
C LEU A 75 -4.74 -19.81 26.03
N ALA A 76 -4.40 -19.38 24.82
CA ALA A 76 -3.11 -19.67 24.21
C ALA A 76 -2.18 -18.47 24.42
N THR A 77 -1.14 -18.64 25.23
CA THR A 77 -0.14 -17.59 25.52
C THR A 77 0.89 -17.47 24.39
N VAL A 78 1.18 -16.23 23.99
CA VAL A 78 2.24 -15.86 23.05
C VAL A 78 3.14 -14.81 23.70
N ARG A 79 4.45 -14.96 23.52
CA ARG A 79 5.45 -14.04 24.06
C ARG A 79 6.37 -13.50 22.97
N CYS A 80 6.49 -12.18 22.88
CA CYS A 80 7.39 -11.54 21.92
C CYS A 80 8.87 -11.86 22.20
N PRO A 81 9.71 -11.99 21.16
CA PRO A 81 11.17 -12.12 21.29
C PRO A 81 11.82 -11.00 22.12
N GLY A 82 13.05 -11.22 22.58
CA GLY A 82 13.80 -10.27 23.41
C GLY A 82 14.04 -8.94 22.68
N GLY A 83 13.77 -7.81 23.36
CA GLY A 83 13.89 -6.46 22.78
C GLY A 83 12.61 -5.92 22.14
N LEU A 84 11.61 -6.77 21.90
CA LEU A 84 10.29 -6.39 21.40
C LEU A 84 9.29 -6.27 22.56
N ALA A 85 8.15 -5.64 22.30
CA ALA A 85 6.94 -5.63 23.12
C ALA A 85 5.75 -5.90 22.20
N PHE A 86 4.66 -6.44 22.74
CA PHE A 86 3.44 -6.62 21.95
C PHE A 86 2.71 -5.28 21.86
N ASP A 87 2.20 -4.91 20.70
CA ASP A 87 1.34 -3.74 20.51
C ASP A 87 -0.13 -4.22 20.44
N ILE A 88 -0.96 -3.84 21.41
CA ILE A 88 -2.35 -4.31 21.51
C ILE A 88 -3.24 -3.73 20.41
N ASP A 89 -2.98 -2.52 19.94
CA ASP A 89 -3.77 -1.91 18.89
C ASP A 89 -3.41 -2.51 17.52
N ARG A 90 -2.12 -2.83 17.27
CA ARG A 90 -1.61 -3.45 16.04
C ARG A 90 -1.66 -4.98 16.00
N GLN A 91 -1.90 -5.63 17.15
CA GLN A 91 -1.95 -7.09 17.29
C GLN A 91 -0.65 -7.80 16.83
N THR A 92 0.51 -7.18 17.06
CA THR A 92 1.82 -7.69 16.63
C THR A 92 2.95 -7.29 17.59
N CYS A 93 4.11 -7.96 17.49
CA CYS A 93 5.31 -7.57 18.24
C CYS A 93 6.08 -6.47 17.50
N ASP A 94 6.38 -5.36 18.20
CA ASP A 94 7.18 -4.24 17.68
C ASP A 94 8.30 -3.90 18.68
N TRP A 95 9.25 -3.08 18.26
CA TRP A 95 10.33 -2.60 19.13
C TRP A 95 9.77 -1.83 20.31
N LYS A 96 10.27 -2.12 21.52
CA LYS A 96 9.82 -1.48 22.76
C LYS A 96 9.64 0.05 22.69
N PRO A 97 10.52 0.83 22.03
CA PRO A 97 10.34 2.28 21.92
C PRO A 97 9.09 2.70 21.13
N HIS A 98 8.60 1.86 20.20
CA HIS A 98 7.44 2.13 19.35
C HIS A 98 6.12 1.70 19.98
N VAL A 99 6.15 0.74 20.92
CA VAL A 99 4.95 0.30 21.64
C VAL A 99 4.60 1.31 22.72
N LYS A 100 3.52 2.07 22.49
CA LYS A 100 3.03 3.12 23.41
C LYS A 100 1.81 2.72 24.24
N ASN A 101 1.27 1.53 24.04
CA ASN A 101 0.01 1.06 24.63
C ASN A 101 0.22 -0.10 25.61
N CYS A 102 1.31 -0.08 26.36
CA CYS A 102 1.66 -1.15 27.29
C CYS A 102 0.74 -1.21 28.53
N ASP A 103 0.19 -0.06 28.86
CA ASP A 103 -0.80 0.21 29.89
C ASP A 103 -2.22 -0.28 29.54
N LYS A 104 -2.43 -0.86 28.35
CA LYS A 104 -3.74 -1.39 27.94
C LYS A 104 -3.79 -2.91 28.07
N ILE A 105 -4.90 -3.46 28.56
CA ILE A 105 -5.13 -4.91 28.64
C ILE A 105 -5.63 -5.44 27.29
N GLU A 106 -6.56 -4.73 26.69
CA GLU A 106 -7.25 -5.13 25.48
C GLU A 106 -7.47 -3.94 24.55
N LYS A 107 -7.89 -4.22 23.32
CA LYS A 107 -8.35 -3.20 22.40
C LYS A 107 -9.68 -2.62 22.93
N PRO A 108 -9.85 -1.29 23.01
CA PRO A 108 -11.08 -0.70 23.51
C PRO A 108 -12.28 -1.15 22.66
N ARG A 109 -13.28 -1.76 23.31
CA ARG A 109 -14.53 -2.17 22.66
C ARG A 109 -15.36 -0.93 22.36
N LYS A 110 -15.56 -0.65 21.09
CA LYS A 110 -16.38 0.45 20.60
C LYS A 110 -17.85 0.02 20.57
N VAL A 111 -18.76 0.88 21.05
CA VAL A 111 -20.20 0.63 20.96
C VAL A 111 -20.59 0.73 19.48
N MET A 112 -21.24 -0.30 18.96
CA MET A 112 -21.66 -0.35 17.57
C MET A 112 -23.08 0.21 17.40
N PRO A 113 -23.38 0.85 16.26
CA PRO A 113 -24.71 1.32 15.97
C PRO A 113 -25.65 0.15 15.62
N ILE A 114 -26.94 0.34 15.84
CA ILE A 114 -27.96 -0.71 15.66
C ILE A 114 -28.51 -0.61 14.22
N LEU A 115 -27.71 -1.10 13.26
CA LEU A 115 -28.01 -0.96 11.82
C LEU A 115 -28.86 -2.09 11.22
N LYS A 116 -28.91 -3.25 11.88
CA LYS A 116 -29.66 -4.44 11.41
C LYS A 116 -30.64 -4.89 12.47
N THR A 117 -31.93 -4.70 12.22
CA THR A 117 -33.02 -5.10 13.11
C THR A 117 -34.15 -5.73 12.31
N ASP A 118 -34.87 -6.67 12.94
CA ASP A 118 -36.04 -7.32 12.31
C ASP A 118 -37.19 -6.34 12.09
N GLU A 119 -37.31 -5.34 12.98
CA GLU A 119 -38.24 -4.21 12.85
C GLU A 119 -37.47 -2.89 12.89
N PRO A 120 -37.82 -1.89 12.05
CA PRO A 120 -37.10 -0.62 12.01
C PRO A 120 -37.32 0.19 13.30
N ILE A 121 -36.23 0.46 14.03
CA ILE A 121 -36.26 1.27 15.27
C ILE A 121 -36.55 2.75 14.95
N CYS A 122 -36.01 3.24 13.85
CA CYS A 122 -36.08 4.63 13.44
C CYS A 122 -36.94 4.81 12.18
N SER A 123 -37.45 6.03 11.98
CA SER A 123 -38.16 6.42 10.76
C SER A 123 -37.25 6.38 9.53
N GLU A 124 -37.83 6.35 8.33
CA GLU A 124 -37.09 6.37 7.07
C GLU A 124 -36.10 7.56 7.02
N GLY A 125 -34.87 7.31 6.58
CA GLY A 125 -33.76 8.28 6.57
C GLY A 125 -32.95 8.37 7.86
N LYS A 126 -33.38 7.72 8.95
CA LYS A 126 -32.68 7.71 10.25
C LYS A 126 -32.13 6.35 10.61
N LEU A 127 -31.03 6.35 11.36
CA LEU A 127 -30.36 5.16 11.88
C LEU A 127 -30.22 5.25 13.40
N ALA A 128 -30.23 4.09 14.06
CA ALA A 128 -30.15 4.00 15.51
C ALA A 128 -28.69 3.95 16.00
N CYS A 129 -28.36 4.84 16.92
CA CYS A 129 -27.17 4.75 17.76
C CYS A 129 -27.19 3.46 18.60
N GLY A 130 -26.05 3.05 19.14
CA GLY A 130 -25.96 1.98 20.14
C GLY A 130 -26.77 2.28 21.41
N SER A 131 -26.96 3.57 21.73
CA SER A 131 -27.84 4.06 22.80
C SER A 131 -29.33 3.92 22.50
N GLY A 132 -29.70 3.65 21.24
CA GLY A 132 -31.08 3.63 20.75
C GLY A 132 -31.62 4.99 20.31
N ASP A 133 -30.85 6.09 20.45
CA ASP A 133 -31.22 7.39 19.89
C ASP A 133 -31.21 7.33 18.34
N CYS A 134 -32.16 7.99 17.67
CA CYS A 134 -32.23 8.02 16.20
C CYS A 134 -31.60 9.28 15.62
N MET A 135 -30.59 9.12 14.76
CA MET A 135 -29.89 10.21 14.07
C MET A 135 -30.05 10.11 12.55
N GLU A 136 -29.89 11.23 11.84
CA GLU A 136 -29.95 11.24 10.37
C GLU A 136 -28.83 10.37 9.79
N LYS A 137 -29.12 9.62 8.72
CA LYS A 137 -28.19 8.66 8.12
C LYS A 137 -26.87 9.32 7.71
N GLU A 138 -26.91 10.55 7.23
CA GLU A 138 -25.73 11.30 6.75
C GLU A 138 -24.76 11.68 7.87
N LEU A 139 -25.21 11.66 9.12
CA LEU A 139 -24.38 11.94 10.29
C LEU A 139 -23.48 10.75 10.66
N PHE A 140 -23.82 9.54 10.24
CA PHE A 140 -22.98 8.37 10.51
C PHE A 140 -21.69 8.42 9.69
N CYS A 141 -20.56 8.17 10.35
CA CYS A 141 -19.23 8.14 9.75
C CYS A 141 -18.82 9.46 9.08
N ASN A 142 -19.22 10.59 9.67
CA ASN A 142 -18.89 11.92 9.19
C ASN A 142 -17.61 12.50 9.85
N GLY A 143 -17.03 11.79 10.82
CA GLY A 143 -15.85 12.18 11.58
C GLY A 143 -16.14 13.02 12.83
N LYS A 144 -17.41 13.18 13.22
CA LYS A 144 -17.86 13.94 14.39
C LYS A 144 -18.85 13.07 15.18
N PRO A 145 -18.59 12.80 16.47
CA PRO A 145 -19.53 12.05 17.29
C PRO A 145 -20.85 12.82 17.48
N ASP A 146 -21.91 12.31 16.86
CA ASP A 146 -23.26 12.85 16.94
C ASP A 146 -24.13 12.01 17.90
N CYS A 147 -23.85 10.71 18.06
CA CYS A 147 -24.47 9.89 19.10
C CYS A 147 -23.85 10.15 20.48
N LYS A 148 -24.65 10.06 21.55
CA LYS A 148 -24.16 10.21 22.94
C LYS A 148 -23.09 9.18 23.33
N ASP A 149 -23.13 8.02 22.70
CA ASP A 149 -22.20 6.90 22.89
C ASP A 149 -21.16 6.78 21.77
N GLU A 150 -21.09 7.78 20.88
CA GLU A 150 -20.16 7.87 19.74
C GLU A 150 -20.26 6.67 18.77
N SER A 151 -21.37 5.93 18.82
CA SER A 151 -21.56 4.69 18.04
C SER A 151 -21.68 4.94 16.53
N ASP A 152 -22.08 6.13 16.14
CA ASP A 152 -22.16 6.58 14.74
C ASP A 152 -20.82 6.56 14.01
N GLU A 153 -19.71 6.71 14.73
CA GLU A 153 -18.34 6.74 14.18
C GLU A 153 -17.59 5.40 14.31
N ASN A 154 -18.29 4.35 14.75
CA ASN A 154 -17.67 3.05 15.04
C ASN A 154 -17.89 2.00 13.95
N ALA A 155 -18.77 2.26 12.98
CA ALA A 155 -19.10 1.34 11.88
C ALA A 155 -18.59 1.81 10.51
N CYS A 156 -17.45 2.49 10.43
CA CYS A 156 -17.01 3.21 9.21
C CYS A 156 -16.10 2.41 8.27
N THR A 157 -16.07 1.09 8.40
CA THR A 157 -15.31 0.23 7.48
C THR A 157 -16.06 0.03 6.17
N VAL A 158 -15.35 -0.40 5.11
CA VAL A 158 -15.95 -0.71 3.79
C VAL A 158 -17.15 -1.67 3.88
N GLU A 159 -17.19 -2.54 4.88
CA GLU A 159 -18.26 -3.53 5.07
C GLU A 159 -19.40 -3.07 5.97
N LEU A 160 -19.15 -2.11 6.87
CA LEU A 160 -20.10 -1.71 7.91
C LEU A 160 -20.69 -0.32 7.69
N ASP A 161 -20.04 0.53 6.87
CA ASP A 161 -20.47 1.92 6.67
C ASP A 161 -21.90 1.94 6.11
N PRO A 162 -22.86 2.58 6.81
CA PRO A 162 -24.25 2.67 6.34
C PRO A 162 -24.39 3.52 5.07
N ASN A 163 -23.43 4.42 4.82
CA ASN A 163 -23.32 5.29 3.65
C ASN A 163 -22.36 4.73 2.59
N ARG A 164 -22.00 3.45 2.68
CA ARG A 164 -21.08 2.83 1.72
C ARG A 164 -21.60 2.88 0.29
N ALA A 165 -20.67 2.91 -0.66
CA ALA A 165 -20.96 2.76 -2.07
C ALA A 165 -21.71 1.44 -2.33
N PRO A 166 -22.70 1.43 -3.23
CA PRO A 166 -23.39 0.20 -3.61
C PRO A 166 -22.45 -0.75 -4.36
N ASP A 167 -22.82 -2.03 -4.42
CA ASP A 167 -22.14 -3.00 -5.29
C ASP A 167 -22.27 -2.58 -6.77
N CYS A 168 -21.30 -2.95 -7.59
CA CYS A 168 -21.22 -2.54 -8.99
C CYS A 168 -22.52 -2.79 -9.77
N ASP A 169 -23.15 -1.71 -10.26
CA ASP A 169 -24.25 -1.77 -11.22
C ASP A 169 -23.75 -1.41 -12.62
N THR A 170 -23.55 -2.44 -13.45
CA THR A 170 -23.09 -2.27 -14.83
C THR A 170 -24.07 -1.54 -15.75
N ASN A 171 -25.33 -1.31 -15.32
CA ASN A 171 -26.27 -0.50 -16.08
C ASN A 171 -26.02 0.99 -15.90
N GLN A 172 -25.63 1.41 -14.69
CA GLN A 172 -25.32 2.79 -14.33
C GLN A 172 -23.85 3.13 -14.60
N CYS A 173 -22.94 2.19 -14.33
CA CYS A 173 -21.51 2.37 -14.56
C CYS A 173 -21.15 2.08 -16.02
N ARG A 174 -20.98 3.14 -16.82
CA ARG A 174 -20.66 3.05 -18.25
C ARG A 174 -19.42 3.87 -18.59
N LEU A 175 -18.59 3.33 -19.47
CA LEU A 175 -17.46 4.04 -20.06
C LEU A 175 -17.95 5.26 -20.88
N PRO A 176 -17.15 6.35 -20.96
CA PRO A 176 -15.78 6.48 -20.45
C PRO A 176 -15.67 6.90 -18.98
N ASP A 177 -16.77 7.31 -18.34
CA ASP A 177 -16.72 7.95 -17.03
C ASP A 177 -16.61 6.94 -15.88
N CYS A 178 -17.21 5.75 -16.04
CA CYS A 178 -17.26 4.73 -14.99
C CYS A 178 -16.92 3.34 -15.53
N PHE A 179 -16.11 2.59 -14.79
CA PHE A 179 -15.85 1.18 -15.05
C PHE A 179 -15.83 0.37 -13.75
N CYS A 180 -16.63 -0.69 -13.70
CA CYS A 180 -16.62 -1.67 -12.62
C CYS A 180 -17.07 -3.06 -13.11
N SER A 181 -16.71 -4.09 -12.35
CA SER A 181 -17.32 -5.42 -12.42
C SER A 181 -17.43 -6.03 -11.03
N ALA A 182 -18.21 -7.09 -10.87
CA ALA A 182 -18.47 -7.71 -9.56
C ALA A 182 -17.20 -8.15 -8.82
N ASP A 183 -16.17 -8.57 -9.56
CA ASP A 183 -14.92 -9.14 -9.05
C ASP A 183 -13.66 -8.44 -9.64
N GLY A 184 -13.86 -7.37 -10.43
CA GLY A 184 -12.80 -6.61 -11.07
C GLY A 184 -12.06 -7.33 -12.22
N THR A 185 -12.47 -8.54 -12.61
CA THR A 185 -11.72 -9.33 -13.62
C THR A 185 -12.19 -9.12 -15.05
N ARG A 186 -13.33 -8.44 -15.26
CA ARG A 186 -13.92 -8.22 -16.58
C ARG A 186 -13.06 -7.27 -17.41
N ILE A 187 -12.92 -7.57 -18.70
CA ILE A 187 -12.19 -6.74 -19.66
C ILE A 187 -13.06 -5.53 -20.08
N PRO A 188 -12.51 -4.30 -20.08
CA PRO A 188 -13.17 -3.11 -20.63
C PRO A 188 -13.64 -3.30 -22.07
N GLY A 189 -14.86 -2.83 -22.38
CA GLY A 189 -15.47 -2.99 -23.70
C GLY A 189 -15.90 -4.43 -24.04
N ALA A 190 -15.72 -5.39 -23.13
CA ALA A 190 -15.98 -6.82 -23.37
C ALA A 190 -15.25 -7.39 -24.60
N ILE A 191 -14.04 -6.87 -24.86
CA ILE A 191 -13.14 -7.36 -25.91
C ILE A 191 -12.64 -8.76 -25.55
N GLU A 192 -12.53 -9.64 -26.55
CA GLU A 192 -11.94 -10.97 -26.36
C GLU A 192 -10.49 -10.86 -25.86
N PRO A 193 -10.04 -11.68 -24.88
CA PRO A 193 -8.71 -11.54 -24.29
C PRO A 193 -7.56 -11.53 -25.30
N ASN A 194 -7.68 -12.24 -26.43
CA ASN A 194 -6.65 -12.29 -27.47
C ASN A 194 -6.59 -11.03 -28.36
N GLN A 195 -7.59 -10.14 -28.31
CA GLN A 195 -7.63 -8.86 -29.01
C GLN A 195 -7.27 -7.67 -28.10
N VAL A 196 -7.05 -7.90 -26.81
CA VAL A 196 -6.64 -6.88 -25.84
C VAL A 196 -5.12 -6.72 -25.87
N PRO A 197 -4.55 -5.51 -25.92
CA PRO A 197 -3.12 -5.34 -25.71
C PRO A 197 -2.72 -5.70 -24.28
N GLN A 198 -1.61 -6.42 -24.13
CA GLN A 198 -1.00 -6.54 -22.81
C GLN A 198 -0.25 -5.25 -22.49
N MET A 199 -0.85 -4.44 -21.60
CA MET A 199 -0.20 -3.25 -21.07
C MET A 199 0.73 -3.63 -19.91
N VAL A 200 1.92 -3.04 -19.89
CA VAL A 200 2.89 -3.16 -18.80
C VAL A 200 3.24 -1.76 -18.33
N THR A 201 2.99 -1.47 -17.05
CA THR A 201 3.21 -0.14 -16.47
C THR A 201 4.40 -0.20 -15.52
N ILE A 202 5.50 0.46 -15.89
CA ILE A 202 6.69 0.58 -15.06
C ILE A 202 6.60 1.89 -14.27
N THR A 203 6.65 1.81 -12.94
CA THR A 203 6.55 3.01 -12.09
C THR A 203 7.72 3.12 -11.13
N PHE A 204 8.19 4.35 -10.89
CA PHE A 204 9.22 4.65 -9.89
C PHE A 204 8.68 5.57 -8.80
N ASN A 205 8.93 5.22 -7.54
CA ASN A 205 8.56 6.02 -6.38
C ASN A 205 9.77 6.77 -5.81
N GLY A 206 9.54 7.99 -5.32
CA GLY A 206 10.49 8.77 -4.53
C GLY A 206 11.11 9.95 -5.28
N ALA A 207 12.21 10.47 -4.73
CA ALA A 207 12.86 11.65 -5.27
C ALA A 207 13.60 11.36 -6.58
N VAL A 208 13.47 12.25 -7.57
CA VAL A 208 14.24 12.18 -8.82
C VAL A 208 15.48 13.06 -8.70
N ASN A 209 16.67 12.48 -8.76
CA ASN A 209 17.92 13.22 -8.55
C ASN A 209 19.11 12.51 -9.22
N VAL A 210 20.32 13.04 -8.98
CA VAL A 210 21.56 12.52 -9.56
C VAL A 210 21.85 11.05 -9.24
N ASP A 211 21.22 10.50 -8.19
CA ASP A 211 21.40 9.10 -7.80
C ASP A 211 20.61 8.13 -8.69
N ASN A 212 19.64 8.59 -9.47
CA ASN A 212 18.77 7.71 -10.26
C ASN A 212 18.50 8.14 -11.70
N ILE A 213 18.85 9.37 -12.11
CA ILE A 213 18.68 9.81 -13.50
C ILE A 213 19.41 8.89 -14.49
N ASP A 214 20.63 8.44 -14.16
CA ASP A 214 21.43 7.53 -14.99
C ASP A 214 20.76 6.16 -15.20
N LEU A 215 20.02 5.67 -14.19
CA LEU A 215 19.24 4.45 -14.28
C LEU A 215 18.05 4.64 -15.23
N TYR A 216 17.33 5.75 -15.10
CA TYR A 216 16.18 6.06 -15.95
C TYR A 216 16.60 6.21 -17.42
N GLU A 217 17.73 6.86 -17.70
CA GLU A 217 18.26 6.99 -19.06
C GLU A 217 18.66 5.64 -19.69
N GLN A 218 19.13 4.68 -18.88
CA GLN A 218 19.47 3.35 -19.37
C GLN A 218 18.22 2.53 -19.71
N ILE A 219 17.15 2.65 -18.92
CA ILE A 219 15.87 1.96 -19.14
C ILE A 219 15.08 2.63 -20.28
N PHE A 220 15.02 3.95 -20.30
CA PHE A 220 14.27 4.77 -21.25
C PHE A 220 15.23 5.51 -22.21
N ASN A 221 16.08 4.75 -22.89
CA ASN A 221 17.16 5.27 -23.74
C ASN A 221 16.71 5.90 -25.07
N GLY A 222 15.40 6.00 -25.33
CA GLY A 222 14.82 6.52 -26.58
C GLY A 222 14.86 5.55 -27.77
N ASN A 223 15.50 4.38 -27.65
CA ASN A 223 15.60 3.39 -28.73
C ASN A 223 14.57 2.25 -28.60
N ARG A 224 13.94 2.10 -27.43
CA ARG A 224 12.93 1.09 -27.16
C ARG A 224 11.55 1.62 -27.51
N HIS A 225 10.88 0.98 -28.47
CA HIS A 225 9.61 1.42 -29.03
C HIS A 225 8.54 0.34 -28.91
N ASN A 226 7.33 0.77 -28.54
CA ASN A 226 6.12 -0.04 -28.61
C ASN A 226 5.74 -0.35 -30.07
N PRO A 227 4.85 -1.33 -30.33
CA PRO A 227 4.44 -1.72 -31.68
C PRO A 227 3.81 -0.60 -32.52
N ASN A 228 3.33 0.48 -31.89
CA ASN A 228 2.82 1.68 -32.59
C ASN A 228 3.94 2.63 -33.07
N GLY A 229 5.21 2.33 -32.80
CA GLY A 229 6.37 3.14 -33.15
C GLY A 229 6.70 4.25 -32.16
N CYS A 230 5.98 4.38 -31.04
CA CYS A 230 6.30 5.34 -29.98
C CYS A 230 7.25 4.75 -28.96
N GLN A 231 8.11 5.59 -28.38
CA GLN A 231 9.01 5.17 -27.31
C GLN A 231 8.21 4.64 -26.11
N ILE A 232 8.76 3.66 -25.40
CA ILE A 232 8.15 3.13 -24.18
C ILE A 232 8.00 4.22 -23.10
N ARG A 233 6.94 4.12 -22.30
CA ARG A 233 6.61 5.09 -21.25
C ARG A 233 6.63 4.45 -19.86
N GLY A 234 6.72 5.32 -18.87
CA GLY A 234 6.73 4.96 -17.44
C GLY A 234 6.17 6.11 -16.63
N THR A 235 5.83 5.85 -15.37
CA THR A 235 5.19 6.80 -14.47
C THR A 235 6.06 7.04 -13.24
N PHE A 236 6.29 8.30 -12.90
CA PHE A 236 7.14 8.70 -11.78
C PHE A 236 6.29 9.34 -10.69
N PHE A 237 6.17 8.66 -9.56
CA PHE A 237 5.54 9.18 -8.35
C PHE A 237 6.60 9.94 -7.56
N VAL A 238 6.63 11.26 -7.72
CA VAL A 238 7.70 12.13 -7.26
C VAL A 238 7.38 12.68 -5.86
N SER A 239 8.31 12.46 -4.92
CA SER A 239 8.29 13.11 -3.60
C SER A 239 9.10 14.42 -3.62
N HIS A 240 8.76 15.40 -2.78
CA HIS A 240 9.43 16.70 -2.84
C HIS A 240 10.89 16.70 -2.35
N LYS A 241 11.14 16.14 -1.15
CA LYS A 241 12.47 16.25 -0.50
C LYS A 241 13.56 15.65 -1.39
N TYR A 242 14.64 16.41 -1.62
CA TYR A 242 15.80 16.04 -2.47
C TYR A 242 15.55 15.88 -3.98
N THR A 243 14.38 16.25 -4.48
CA THR A 243 14.09 16.19 -5.93
C THR A 243 14.77 17.32 -6.71
N ASN A 244 15.32 16.95 -7.87
CA ASN A 244 15.78 17.85 -8.91
C ASN A 244 14.65 18.07 -9.92
N TYR A 245 13.99 19.23 -9.86
CA TYR A 245 12.86 19.56 -10.72
C TYR A 245 13.23 19.81 -12.19
N ALA A 246 14.49 20.15 -12.49
CA ALA A 246 14.95 20.18 -13.88
C ALA A 246 14.99 18.77 -14.51
N ALA A 247 15.32 17.74 -13.71
CA ALA A 247 15.25 16.36 -14.16
C ALA A 247 13.80 15.86 -14.29
N VAL A 248 12.92 16.25 -13.37
CA VAL A 248 11.47 15.97 -13.48
C VAL A 248 10.89 16.61 -14.76
N GLN A 249 11.27 17.86 -15.04
CA GLN A 249 10.89 18.54 -16.28
C GLN A 249 11.36 17.77 -17.52
N GLU A 250 12.59 17.25 -17.53
CA GLU A 250 13.11 16.47 -18.65
C GLU A 250 12.39 15.12 -18.83
N LEU A 251 12.06 14.42 -17.73
CA LEU A 251 11.27 13.19 -17.78
C LEU A 251 9.88 13.46 -18.38
N HIS A 252 9.20 14.51 -17.93
CA HIS A 252 7.91 14.93 -18.47
C HIS A 252 8.01 15.32 -19.95
N ARG A 253 9.05 16.08 -20.33
CA ARG A 253 9.29 16.48 -21.71
C ARG A 253 9.44 15.25 -22.61
N LYS A 254 10.20 14.24 -22.17
CA LYS A 254 10.38 12.95 -22.88
C LYS A 254 9.10 12.09 -22.95
N GLY A 255 8.01 12.51 -22.32
CA GLY A 255 6.70 11.85 -22.40
C GLY A 255 6.40 10.90 -21.25
N HIS A 256 7.28 10.79 -20.25
CA HIS A 256 6.95 10.06 -19.04
C HIS A 256 5.88 10.81 -18.23
N GLU A 257 5.05 10.04 -17.55
CA GLU A 257 4.03 10.59 -16.67
C GLU A 257 4.67 10.99 -15.33
N ILE A 258 4.30 12.17 -14.84
CA ILE A 258 4.70 12.67 -13.52
C ILE A 258 3.46 12.71 -12.63
N SER A 259 3.57 12.15 -11.43
CA SER A 259 2.51 12.02 -10.44
C SER A 259 3.04 12.35 -9.05
N VAL A 260 2.14 12.54 -8.09
CA VAL A 260 2.51 13.00 -6.74
C VAL A 260 2.74 11.82 -5.79
N PHE A 261 3.83 11.87 -5.02
CA PHE A 261 4.16 10.90 -3.95
C PHE A 261 4.41 11.61 -2.61
N SER A 262 3.46 12.49 -2.28
CA SER A 262 3.50 13.44 -1.17
C SER A 262 4.68 14.42 -1.16
N LEU A 263 4.58 15.41 -0.27
CA LEU A 263 5.59 16.42 -0.08
C LEU A 263 6.61 15.93 0.95
N THR A 264 6.15 15.53 2.13
CA THR A 264 7.04 15.24 3.25
C THR A 264 7.59 13.82 3.26
N HIS A 265 6.82 12.87 2.72
CA HIS A 265 7.04 11.45 2.92
C HIS A 265 7.26 11.10 4.41
N LYS A 266 6.47 11.69 5.32
CA LYS A 266 6.50 11.38 6.76
C LYS A 266 6.56 9.88 7.04
N ASP A 267 7.52 9.49 7.88
CA ASP A 267 7.84 8.09 8.15
C ASP A 267 6.78 7.34 8.95
N ASP A 268 5.91 8.05 9.68
CA ASP A 268 4.86 7.44 10.48
C ASP A 268 3.70 6.94 9.60
N PRO A 269 3.47 5.62 9.48
CA PRO A 269 2.38 5.09 8.67
C PRO A 269 0.98 5.50 9.19
N GLN A 270 0.88 5.83 10.48
CA GLN A 270 -0.37 6.26 11.09
C GLN A 270 -0.77 7.67 10.63
N TYR A 271 0.21 8.53 10.34
CA TYR A 271 -0.04 9.86 9.77
C TYR A 271 -0.88 9.78 8.50
N TRP A 272 -0.57 8.82 7.62
CA TRP A 272 -1.30 8.59 6.39
C TRP A 272 -2.65 7.89 6.64
N THR A 273 -2.62 6.81 7.42
CA THR A 273 -3.82 6.00 7.70
C THR A 273 -4.91 6.83 8.39
N SER A 274 -4.55 7.75 9.29
CA SER A 274 -5.49 8.63 10.00
C SER A 274 -5.40 10.10 9.57
N GLY A 275 -4.84 10.35 8.38
CA GLY A 275 -4.68 11.70 7.85
C GLY A 275 -6.02 12.40 7.65
N SER A 276 -6.12 13.64 8.10
CA SER A 276 -7.28 14.48 7.87
C SER A 276 -7.35 14.94 6.40
N TYR A 277 -8.50 15.49 5.99
CA TYR A 277 -8.62 16.11 4.66
C TYR A 277 -7.51 17.13 4.39
N ASP A 278 -7.21 17.99 5.38
CA ASP A 278 -6.20 19.03 5.27
C ASP A 278 -4.77 18.46 5.18
N ASP A 279 -4.50 17.35 5.87
CA ASP A 279 -3.21 16.63 5.74
C ASP A 279 -3.02 16.14 4.30
N TRP A 280 -4.01 15.44 3.75
CA TRP A 280 -3.97 14.94 2.37
C TRP A 280 -3.88 16.09 1.35
N LEU A 281 -4.59 17.19 1.60
CA LEU A 281 -4.57 18.37 0.74
C LEU A 281 -3.17 18.99 0.70
N ALA A 282 -2.58 19.25 1.87
CA ALA A 282 -1.27 19.88 1.94
C ALA A 282 -0.15 18.98 1.39
N GLU A 283 -0.25 17.66 1.59
CA GLU A 283 0.74 16.70 1.09
C GLU A 283 0.63 16.48 -0.42
N MET A 284 -0.58 16.30 -0.96
CA MET A 284 -0.77 15.90 -2.37
C MET A 284 -0.98 17.11 -3.29
N ALA A 285 -1.92 17.99 -2.99
CA ALA A 285 -2.13 19.19 -3.82
C ALA A 285 -0.97 20.17 -3.68
N GLY A 286 -0.39 20.31 -2.47
CA GLY A 286 0.85 21.04 -2.26
C GLY A 286 2.02 20.45 -3.05
N GLY A 287 2.16 19.11 -3.04
CA GLY A 287 3.14 18.40 -3.87
C GLY A 287 2.97 18.66 -5.37
N ARG A 288 1.74 18.61 -5.89
CA ARG A 288 1.41 18.96 -7.28
C ARG A 288 1.86 20.39 -7.60
N LEU A 289 1.49 21.36 -6.78
CA LEU A 289 1.82 22.78 -6.98
C LEU A 289 3.35 23.00 -7.06
N ILE A 290 4.12 22.34 -6.20
CA ILE A 290 5.59 22.40 -6.23
C ILE A 290 6.10 21.83 -7.55
N ILE A 291 5.60 20.68 -8.00
CA ILE A 291 6.04 20.07 -9.26
C ILE A 291 5.70 21.00 -10.45
N GLU A 292 4.46 21.47 -10.56
CA GLU A 292 4.03 22.38 -11.63
C GLU A 292 4.92 23.62 -11.70
N ARG A 293 5.18 24.25 -10.55
CA ARG A 293 5.97 25.48 -10.46
C ARG A 293 7.44 25.26 -10.79
N PHE A 294 8.10 24.30 -10.16
CA PHE A 294 9.56 24.15 -10.25
C PHE A 294 10.01 23.26 -11.42
N ALA A 295 9.13 22.41 -11.97
CA ALA A 295 9.38 21.70 -13.24
C ALA A 295 8.76 22.44 -14.45
N ASN A 296 8.04 23.54 -14.24
CA ASN A 296 7.37 24.33 -15.28
C ASN A 296 6.46 23.46 -16.17
N ILE A 297 5.60 22.68 -15.53
CA ILE A 297 4.60 21.83 -16.18
C ILE A 297 3.25 22.56 -16.10
N THR A 298 2.70 22.94 -17.25
CA THR A 298 1.52 23.83 -17.35
C THR A 298 0.33 23.21 -18.09
N ASP A 299 0.47 21.97 -18.55
CA ASP A 299 -0.55 21.23 -19.30
C ASP A 299 -1.55 20.47 -18.39
N ALA A 300 -1.54 20.75 -17.09
CA ALA A 300 -2.39 20.12 -16.07
C ALA A 300 -2.30 18.58 -16.08
N SER A 301 -1.17 18.01 -16.50
CA SER A 301 -0.97 16.55 -16.62
C SER A 301 -0.59 15.85 -15.31
N ILE A 302 -0.46 16.57 -14.20
CA ILE A 302 -0.12 16.00 -12.88
C ILE A 302 -1.40 15.60 -12.15
N ILE A 303 -1.92 14.42 -12.51
CA ILE A 303 -3.26 13.96 -12.14
C ILE A 303 -3.29 12.67 -11.33
N GLY A 304 -2.15 12.02 -11.15
CA GLY A 304 -2.01 10.78 -10.39
C GLY A 304 -1.51 10.99 -8.97
N VAL A 305 -1.99 10.18 -8.04
CA VAL A 305 -1.55 10.13 -6.64
C VAL A 305 -1.07 8.72 -6.29
N ARG A 306 -0.02 8.64 -5.46
CA ARG A 306 0.29 7.45 -4.69
C ARG A 306 0.61 7.82 -3.24
N ALA A 307 -0.01 7.11 -2.30
CA ALA A 307 0.20 7.28 -0.88
C ALA A 307 1.55 6.67 -0.46
N PRO A 308 2.36 7.37 0.36
CA PRO A 308 3.55 6.81 0.98
C PRO A 308 3.25 5.53 1.75
N TYR A 309 4.16 4.55 1.66
CA TYR A 309 4.01 3.21 2.23
C TYR A 309 2.73 2.47 1.80
N LEU A 310 2.06 2.94 0.73
CA LEU A 310 0.73 2.51 0.28
C LEU A 310 -0.35 2.61 1.38
N ARG A 311 -0.17 3.53 2.33
CA ARG A 311 -1.12 3.74 3.42
C ARG A 311 -2.29 4.59 2.95
N VAL A 312 -3.34 3.92 2.50
CA VAL A 312 -4.59 4.53 2.05
C VAL A 312 -5.29 5.25 3.21
N GLY A 313 -5.80 6.46 2.96
CA GLY A 313 -6.39 7.36 3.94
C GLY A 313 -7.91 7.30 4.07
N GLY A 314 -8.53 6.15 3.83
CA GLY A 314 -9.99 6.00 3.85
C GLY A 314 -10.68 6.97 2.91
N ASN A 315 -11.89 7.43 3.26
CA ASN A 315 -12.62 8.40 2.43
C ASN A 315 -11.91 9.75 2.32
N LYS A 316 -11.12 10.17 3.31
CA LYS A 316 -10.49 11.52 3.33
C LYS A 316 -9.48 11.73 2.20
N GLN A 317 -8.72 10.70 1.86
CA GLN A 317 -7.84 10.74 0.69
C GLN A 317 -8.63 11.00 -0.59
N PHE A 318 -9.72 10.25 -0.82
CA PHE A 318 -10.47 10.31 -2.07
C PHE A 318 -11.41 11.51 -2.16
N GLU A 319 -11.94 12.00 -1.03
CA GLU A 319 -12.63 13.30 -0.92
C GLU A 319 -11.70 14.42 -1.40
N MET A 320 -10.48 14.48 -0.84
CA MET A 320 -9.47 15.44 -1.27
C MET A 320 -9.15 15.30 -2.75
N MET A 321 -8.96 14.08 -3.25
CA MET A 321 -8.66 13.86 -4.66
C MET A 321 -9.75 14.37 -5.59
N ALA A 322 -11.02 14.11 -5.26
CA ALA A 322 -12.16 14.59 -6.02
C ALA A 322 -12.22 16.13 -6.04
N ASP A 323 -12.12 16.77 -4.87
CA ASP A 323 -12.17 18.23 -4.73
C ASP A 323 -10.97 18.93 -5.39
N GLN A 324 -9.83 18.25 -5.47
CA GLN A 324 -8.60 18.73 -6.10
C GLN A 324 -8.42 18.25 -7.55
N TYR A 325 -9.42 17.60 -8.15
CA TYR A 325 -9.41 17.13 -9.54
C TYR A 325 -8.25 16.18 -9.88
N PHE A 326 -7.80 15.35 -8.93
CA PHE A 326 -6.94 14.22 -9.25
C PHE A 326 -7.78 13.14 -9.95
N VAL A 327 -7.23 12.55 -11.02
CA VAL A 327 -7.95 11.60 -11.87
C VAL A 327 -7.87 10.19 -11.31
N TYR A 328 -6.72 9.80 -10.78
CA TYR A 328 -6.51 8.44 -10.31
C TYR A 328 -5.61 8.32 -9.07
N ASP A 329 -5.89 7.32 -8.25
CA ASP A 329 -5.01 6.83 -7.19
C ASP A 329 -4.34 5.53 -7.66
N ALA A 330 -3.14 5.26 -7.16
CA ALA A 330 -2.43 4.01 -7.39
C ALA A 330 -1.83 3.50 -6.08
N SER A 331 -2.66 3.42 -5.03
CA SER A 331 -2.25 3.05 -3.67
C SER A 331 -2.98 1.84 -3.12
N ILE A 332 -4.15 1.48 -3.67
CA ILE A 332 -4.92 0.33 -3.20
C ILE A 332 -4.31 -0.95 -3.75
N THR A 333 -4.03 -1.91 -2.86
CA THR A 333 -3.50 -3.23 -3.23
C THR A 333 -4.60 -4.27 -3.33
N ALA A 334 -4.55 -5.07 -4.39
CA ALA A 334 -5.40 -6.25 -4.55
C ALA A 334 -4.61 -7.50 -4.13
N PRO A 335 -5.21 -8.38 -3.31
CA PRO A 335 -4.55 -9.62 -2.88
C PRO A 335 -4.23 -10.51 -4.09
N LEU A 336 -3.20 -11.33 -3.94
CA LEU A 336 -2.78 -12.26 -4.99
C LEU A 336 -3.95 -13.18 -5.43
N GLY A 337 -4.35 -13.03 -6.68
CA GLY A 337 -5.37 -13.85 -7.34
C GLY A 337 -4.82 -14.53 -8.60
N ARG A 338 -5.48 -15.62 -9.04
CA ARG A 338 -5.15 -16.28 -10.31
C ARG A 338 -5.39 -15.37 -11.51
N VAL A 339 -6.51 -14.65 -11.48
CA VAL A 339 -6.90 -13.67 -12.49
C VAL A 339 -6.69 -12.28 -11.86
N PRO A 340 -5.81 -11.44 -12.41
CA PRO A 340 -5.58 -10.11 -11.87
C PRO A 340 -6.78 -9.17 -12.13
N ILE A 341 -6.88 -8.12 -11.34
CA ILE A 341 -7.97 -7.14 -11.38
C ILE A 341 -7.59 -5.99 -12.33
N TRP A 342 -8.52 -5.61 -13.21
CA TRP A 342 -8.42 -4.40 -14.01
C TRP A 342 -8.60 -3.16 -13.12
N PRO A 343 -8.07 -1.98 -13.52
CA PRO A 343 -8.43 -0.72 -12.88
C PRO A 343 -9.95 -0.52 -12.85
N TYR A 344 -10.45 0.26 -11.91
CA TYR A 344 -11.88 0.51 -11.74
C TYR A 344 -12.12 1.90 -11.15
N THR A 345 -13.33 2.43 -11.29
CA THR A 345 -13.72 3.70 -10.67
C THR A 345 -14.37 3.48 -9.31
N LEU A 346 -14.14 4.40 -8.37
CA LEU A 346 -14.66 4.33 -7.00
C LEU A 346 -16.08 4.88 -6.83
N TYR A 347 -16.85 5.03 -7.92
CA TYR A 347 -18.30 5.31 -7.82
C TYR A 347 -19.06 4.19 -7.11
N PHE A 348 -18.58 2.95 -7.28
CA PHE A 348 -19.13 1.74 -6.68
C PHE A 348 -18.11 1.12 -5.73
N ARG A 349 -18.58 0.17 -4.92
CA ARG A 349 -17.74 -0.56 -3.98
C ARG A 349 -16.60 -1.27 -4.71
N MET A 350 -15.42 -1.25 -4.07
CA MET A 350 -14.24 -1.97 -4.54
C MET A 350 -14.53 -3.47 -4.76
N PRO A 351 -14.03 -4.07 -5.85
CA PRO A 351 -14.31 -5.46 -6.21
C PRO A 351 -13.44 -6.49 -5.45
N HIS A 352 -12.68 -6.05 -4.45
CA HIS A 352 -11.81 -6.91 -3.65
C HIS A 352 -11.71 -6.42 -2.20
N LYS A 353 -11.19 -7.27 -1.33
CA LYS A 353 -10.96 -6.92 0.08
C LYS A 353 -9.87 -5.85 0.19
N CYS A 354 -10.03 -4.97 1.16
CA CYS A 354 -8.99 -4.01 1.54
C CYS A 354 -7.81 -4.74 2.20
N ASN A 355 -6.73 -4.97 1.44
CA ASN A 355 -5.54 -5.67 1.91
C ASN A 355 -4.43 -4.69 2.33
N GLY A 356 -3.57 -5.08 3.28
CA GLY A 356 -2.31 -4.38 3.63
C GLY A 356 -2.40 -3.00 4.30
N ASN A 357 -3.56 -2.33 4.27
CA ASN A 357 -3.68 -0.88 4.52
C ASN A 357 -4.32 -0.53 5.86
N ALA A 358 -4.05 -1.31 6.92
CA ALA A 358 -4.75 -1.19 8.21
C ALA A 358 -6.30 -1.19 8.07
N HIS A 359 -6.80 -1.80 6.98
CA HIS A 359 -8.19 -1.86 6.58
C HIS A 359 -8.90 -0.50 6.39
N ASN A 360 -8.18 0.61 6.20
CA ASN A 360 -8.75 1.94 5.97
C ASN A 360 -8.87 2.28 4.47
N CYS A 361 -9.55 1.45 3.70
CA CYS A 361 -9.90 1.75 2.30
C CYS A 361 -11.16 2.63 2.22
N PRO A 362 -11.41 3.34 1.11
CA PRO A 362 -12.62 4.14 0.95
C PRO A 362 -13.88 3.26 1.00
N SER A 363 -14.85 3.66 1.82
CA SER A 363 -16.14 2.99 1.92
C SER A 363 -17.20 3.63 1.02
N ARG A 364 -17.08 4.93 0.72
CA ARG A 364 -18.07 5.73 0.00
C ARG A 364 -17.74 5.89 -1.48
N SER A 365 -18.70 6.45 -2.23
CA SER A 365 -18.55 6.72 -3.66
C SER A 365 -17.68 7.95 -3.90
N HIS A 366 -16.64 7.81 -4.74
CA HIS A 366 -15.73 8.88 -5.15
C HIS A 366 -15.51 8.86 -6.67
N PRO A 367 -15.50 10.03 -7.35
CA PRO A 367 -15.30 10.14 -8.79
C PRO A 367 -13.80 10.02 -9.17
N VAL A 368 -13.15 8.96 -8.73
CA VAL A 368 -11.69 8.73 -8.89
C VAL A 368 -11.46 7.34 -9.47
N TRP A 369 -10.51 7.22 -10.39
CA TRP A 369 -10.02 5.93 -10.88
C TRP A 369 -9.03 5.31 -9.88
N GLU A 370 -9.15 4.02 -9.62
CA GLU A 370 -8.15 3.24 -8.90
C GLU A 370 -7.33 2.44 -9.91
N MET A 371 -6.07 2.82 -10.06
CA MET A 371 -5.03 2.05 -10.72
C MET A 371 -4.49 0.98 -9.77
N VAL A 372 -5.36 0.01 -9.50
CA VAL A 372 -5.16 -1.05 -8.51
C VAL A 372 -3.82 -1.77 -8.67
N MET A 373 -3.12 -1.93 -7.55
CA MET A 373 -1.84 -2.62 -7.50
C MET A 373 -2.06 -4.11 -7.22
N ASN A 374 -2.09 -4.92 -8.28
CA ASN A 374 -2.14 -6.37 -8.17
C ASN A 374 -0.86 -6.92 -7.55
N GLU A 375 -0.96 -7.73 -6.50
CA GLU A 375 0.18 -8.42 -5.94
C GLU A 375 0.88 -9.34 -6.97
N LEU A 376 2.20 -9.27 -7.00
CA LEU A 376 3.07 -10.16 -7.75
C LEU A 376 3.20 -11.49 -6.99
N ASP A 377 3.14 -12.58 -7.73
CA ASP A 377 3.42 -13.91 -7.21
C ASP A 377 4.94 -14.09 -7.17
N ARG A 378 5.46 -14.26 -5.95
CA ARG A 378 6.89 -14.36 -5.66
C ARG A 378 7.39 -15.79 -5.47
N ARG A 379 6.55 -16.80 -5.71
CA ARG A 379 6.97 -18.20 -5.60
C ARG A 379 8.07 -18.51 -6.63
N ASP A 380 9.15 -19.14 -6.17
CA ASP A 380 10.23 -19.59 -7.06
C ASP A 380 9.77 -20.74 -7.97
N ASP A 381 8.91 -21.62 -7.45
CA ASP A 381 8.18 -22.64 -8.21
C ASP A 381 6.67 -22.43 -8.03
N PRO A 382 5.97 -21.84 -9.02
CA PRO A 382 4.53 -21.60 -8.94
C PRO A 382 3.70 -22.88 -9.10
N THR A 383 4.31 -24.01 -9.47
CA THR A 383 3.64 -25.31 -9.55
C THR A 383 3.60 -26.03 -8.20
N PHE A 384 4.46 -25.61 -7.27
CA PHE A 384 4.43 -26.08 -5.90
C PHE A 384 3.41 -25.25 -5.09
N ASP A 385 2.52 -25.94 -4.37
CA ASP A 385 1.43 -25.32 -3.61
C ASP A 385 1.93 -24.78 -2.26
N GLU A 386 2.89 -23.86 -2.32
CA GLU A 386 3.31 -23.08 -1.17
C GLU A 386 2.41 -21.84 -1.04
N SER A 387 1.74 -21.71 0.10
CA SER A 387 0.94 -20.51 0.40
C SER A 387 1.87 -19.36 0.83
N LEU A 388 2.43 -18.64 -0.15
CA LEU A 388 3.17 -17.40 0.08
C LEU A 388 2.29 -16.17 -0.21
N PRO A 389 2.29 -15.15 0.65
CA PRO A 389 1.68 -13.87 0.31
C PRO A 389 2.42 -13.24 -0.87
N GLY A 390 1.69 -12.54 -1.73
CA GLY A 390 2.29 -11.80 -2.83
C GLY A 390 3.05 -10.56 -2.35
N CYS A 391 3.54 -9.78 -3.31
CA CYS A 391 4.21 -8.50 -3.06
C CYS A 391 3.70 -7.42 -4.01
N HIS A 392 3.46 -6.22 -3.50
CA HIS A 392 2.83 -5.11 -4.26
C HIS A 392 3.86 -4.14 -4.87
N VAL A 393 5.03 -3.97 -4.25
CA VAL A 393 6.20 -3.33 -4.87
C VAL A 393 7.29 -4.39 -5.05
N VAL A 394 8.03 -4.36 -6.15
CA VAL A 394 8.99 -5.43 -6.50
C VAL A 394 10.08 -5.60 -5.43
N ASP A 395 10.50 -4.50 -4.80
CA ASP A 395 11.48 -4.53 -3.71
C ASP A 395 10.96 -5.13 -2.40
N SER A 396 9.63 -5.17 -2.21
CA SER A 396 8.99 -5.86 -1.08
C SER A 396 8.99 -7.39 -1.24
N CYS A 397 9.34 -7.92 -2.42
CA CYS A 397 9.48 -9.35 -2.68
C CYS A 397 10.80 -9.88 -2.06
N SER A 398 10.83 -10.02 -0.74
CA SER A 398 12.05 -10.26 0.06
C SER A 398 12.88 -11.51 -0.31
N ASN A 399 12.27 -12.51 -0.95
CA ASN A 399 12.95 -13.73 -1.41
C ASN A 399 13.75 -13.52 -2.71
N ILE A 400 13.55 -12.41 -3.42
CA ILE A 400 14.25 -12.10 -4.66
C ILE A 400 15.61 -11.50 -4.34
N GLN A 401 16.65 -12.33 -4.46
CA GLN A 401 18.03 -12.00 -4.09
C GLN A 401 19.00 -12.06 -5.27
N THR A 402 18.65 -12.72 -6.37
CA THR A 402 19.50 -12.84 -7.57
C THR A 402 18.81 -12.35 -8.83
N GLY A 403 19.59 -11.93 -9.83
CA GLY A 403 19.07 -11.56 -11.15
C GLY A 403 18.20 -12.66 -11.76
N GLU A 404 18.57 -13.93 -11.58
CA GLU A 404 17.80 -15.08 -12.10
C GLU A 404 16.42 -15.22 -11.43
N GLN A 405 16.33 -15.01 -10.12
CA GLN A 405 15.05 -14.98 -9.40
C GLN A 405 14.18 -13.83 -9.90
N PHE A 406 14.77 -12.66 -10.08
CA PHE A 406 14.05 -11.50 -10.60
C PHE A 406 13.58 -11.73 -12.05
N ALA A 407 14.42 -12.35 -12.87
CA ALA A 407 14.12 -12.73 -14.24
C ALA A 407 12.90 -13.67 -14.31
N ARG A 408 12.82 -14.65 -13.40
CA ARG A 408 11.67 -15.55 -13.27
C ARG A 408 10.43 -14.82 -12.78
N LEU A 409 10.55 -13.97 -11.75
CA LEU A 409 9.45 -13.17 -11.22
C LEU A 409 8.77 -12.37 -12.34
N LEU A 410 9.55 -11.66 -13.16
CA LEU A 410 9.02 -10.85 -14.27
C LEU A 410 8.22 -11.70 -15.27
N ARG A 411 8.79 -12.81 -15.72
CA ARG A 411 8.20 -13.67 -16.76
C ARG A 411 6.99 -14.45 -16.25
N HIS A 412 7.03 -14.94 -15.01
CA HIS A 412 5.90 -15.61 -14.36
C HIS A 412 4.70 -14.68 -14.25
N ASN A 413 4.91 -13.49 -13.69
CA ASN A 413 3.84 -12.51 -13.52
C ASN A 413 3.34 -11.96 -14.86
N PHE A 414 4.22 -11.76 -15.84
CA PHE A 414 3.80 -11.45 -17.21
C PHE A 414 2.86 -12.53 -17.77
N ASN A 415 3.25 -13.80 -17.71
CA ASN A 415 2.43 -14.90 -18.21
C ASN A 415 1.08 -15.01 -17.49
N ARG A 416 1.04 -14.76 -16.18
CA ARG A 416 -0.22 -14.74 -15.41
C ARG A 416 -1.21 -13.72 -15.95
N HIS A 417 -0.76 -12.51 -16.26
CA HIS A 417 -1.62 -11.47 -16.85
C HIS A 417 -1.95 -11.80 -18.32
N TYR A 418 -0.92 -12.13 -19.11
CA TYR A 418 -1.00 -12.32 -20.55
C TYR A 418 -1.89 -13.50 -20.99
N THR A 419 -1.92 -14.58 -20.20
CA THR A 419 -2.69 -15.80 -20.51
C THR A 419 -4.09 -15.83 -19.90
N THR A 420 -4.45 -14.84 -19.08
CA THR A 420 -5.77 -14.75 -18.44
C THR A 420 -6.62 -13.64 -19.07
N ASN A 421 -6.81 -12.52 -18.38
CA ASN A 421 -7.68 -11.42 -18.81
C ASN A 421 -6.91 -10.19 -19.32
N ARG A 422 -5.57 -10.29 -19.47
CA ARG A 422 -4.69 -9.20 -19.91
C ARG A 422 -4.82 -7.90 -19.11
N ALA A 423 -5.23 -7.98 -17.83
CA ALA A 423 -5.16 -6.85 -16.93
C ALA A 423 -3.74 -6.25 -16.91
N PRO A 424 -3.58 -4.92 -16.79
CA PRO A 424 -2.29 -4.26 -16.81
C PRO A 424 -1.31 -4.88 -15.80
N LEU A 425 -0.09 -5.18 -16.23
CA LEU A 425 0.97 -5.66 -15.34
C LEU A 425 1.69 -4.45 -14.73
N GLY A 426 1.47 -4.22 -13.44
CA GLY A 426 2.17 -3.22 -12.65
C GLY A 426 3.56 -3.69 -12.20
N LEU A 427 4.61 -3.00 -12.63
CA LEU A 427 5.98 -3.19 -12.12
C LEU A 427 6.40 -1.92 -11.38
N HIS A 428 6.24 -1.95 -10.06
CA HIS A 428 6.47 -0.80 -9.19
C HIS A 428 7.82 -0.93 -8.49
N PHE A 429 8.66 0.12 -8.55
CA PHE A 429 10.03 0.09 -8.05
C PHE A 429 10.37 1.32 -7.20
N HIS A 430 11.26 1.12 -6.23
CA HIS A 430 12.17 2.17 -5.78
C HIS A 430 13.46 2.09 -6.59
N ALA A 431 13.93 3.23 -7.12
CA ALA A 431 15.12 3.27 -7.97
C ALA A 431 16.39 2.75 -7.24
N SER A 432 16.48 2.99 -5.93
CA SER A 432 17.57 2.51 -5.08
C SER A 432 17.70 0.98 -5.10
N TRP A 433 16.58 0.25 -5.07
CA TRP A 433 16.58 -1.21 -5.12
C TRP A 433 17.09 -1.72 -6.47
N LEU A 434 16.61 -1.16 -7.57
CA LEU A 434 17.03 -1.57 -8.91
C LEU A 434 18.50 -1.21 -9.20
N LYS A 435 19.00 -0.12 -8.61
CA LYS A 435 20.41 0.30 -8.70
C LYS A 435 21.33 -0.47 -7.76
N SER A 436 20.79 -1.11 -6.71
CA SER A 436 21.58 -1.85 -5.72
C SER A 436 22.39 -2.99 -6.33
N LYS A 437 21.87 -3.62 -7.39
CA LYS A 437 22.51 -4.72 -8.11
C LYS A 437 22.39 -4.52 -9.61
N LYS A 438 23.54 -4.53 -10.28
CA LYS A 438 23.62 -4.41 -11.75
C LYS A 438 22.77 -5.45 -12.47
N GLU A 439 22.76 -6.68 -11.96
CA GLU A 439 21.97 -7.79 -12.49
C GLU A 439 20.46 -7.53 -12.50
N PHE A 440 19.91 -6.79 -11.53
CA PHE A 440 18.48 -6.50 -11.50
C PHE A 440 18.10 -5.56 -12.64
N ARG A 441 18.85 -4.47 -12.81
CA ARG A 441 18.66 -3.55 -13.93
C ARG A 441 18.81 -4.27 -15.28
N ASP A 442 19.86 -5.06 -15.44
CA ASP A 442 20.15 -5.75 -16.69
C ASP A 442 19.03 -6.76 -17.03
N GLU A 443 18.47 -7.47 -16.05
CA GLU A 443 17.33 -8.38 -16.25
C GLU A 443 16.02 -7.64 -16.56
N LEU A 444 15.76 -6.47 -15.96
CA LEU A 444 14.61 -5.65 -16.35
C LEU A 444 14.73 -5.18 -17.80
N ILE A 445 15.91 -4.70 -18.21
CA ILE A 445 16.16 -4.28 -19.60
C ILE A 445 15.95 -5.45 -20.56
N LYS A 446 16.50 -6.62 -20.24
CA LYS A 446 16.33 -7.83 -21.04
C LYS A 446 14.87 -8.25 -21.14
N PHE A 447 14.11 -8.17 -20.05
CA PHE A 447 12.68 -8.43 -20.06
C PHE A 447 11.92 -7.45 -20.97
N ILE A 448 12.22 -6.15 -20.89
CA ILE A 448 11.60 -5.14 -21.77
C ILE A 448 11.87 -5.48 -23.23
N GLU A 449 13.14 -5.75 -23.58
CA GLU A 449 13.53 -6.06 -24.96
C GLU A 449 12.86 -7.34 -25.47
N GLU A 450 12.79 -8.39 -24.65
CA GLU A 450 12.08 -9.65 -24.97
C GLU A 450 10.58 -9.42 -25.20
N MET A 451 9.94 -8.58 -24.38
CA MET A 451 8.51 -8.29 -24.52
C MET A 451 8.20 -7.40 -25.72
N LEU A 452 9.12 -6.50 -26.10
CA LEU A 452 8.98 -5.64 -27.28
C LEU A 452 9.11 -6.41 -28.61
N GLU A 453 9.57 -7.66 -28.61
CA GLU A 453 9.48 -8.54 -29.79
C GLU A 453 8.03 -8.97 -30.09
N LYS A 454 7.09 -8.78 -29.15
CA LYS A 454 5.68 -9.09 -29.31
C LYS A 454 4.90 -7.88 -29.81
N ASN A 455 4.12 -8.05 -30.88
CA ASN A 455 3.31 -6.99 -31.47
C ASN A 455 2.06 -6.60 -30.66
N ASP A 456 1.77 -7.33 -29.58
CA ASP A 456 0.59 -7.13 -28.73
C ASP A 456 0.93 -6.73 -27.28
N VAL A 457 2.19 -6.36 -27.01
CA VAL A 457 2.65 -5.85 -25.70
C VAL A 457 3.05 -4.38 -25.80
N TYR A 458 2.58 -3.58 -24.84
CA TYR A 458 2.82 -2.15 -24.80
C TYR A 458 3.28 -1.71 -23.41
N PHE A 459 4.40 -0.99 -23.35
CA PHE A 459 4.89 -0.32 -22.15
C PHE A 459 4.33 1.09 -22.09
N THR A 460 3.35 1.29 -21.22
CA THR A 460 2.54 2.51 -21.14
C THR A 460 2.68 3.18 -19.78
N SER A 461 2.36 4.46 -19.71
CA SER A 461 2.10 5.13 -18.43
C SER A 461 0.74 4.69 -17.84
N LEU A 462 0.45 5.08 -16.60
CA LEU A 462 -0.83 4.75 -15.96
C LEU A 462 -1.99 5.50 -16.60
N ILE A 463 -1.84 6.80 -16.92
CA ILE A 463 -2.88 7.53 -17.64
C ILE A 463 -3.17 6.93 -19.02
N GLN A 464 -2.17 6.39 -19.71
CA GLN A 464 -2.38 5.72 -21.00
C GLN A 464 -3.22 4.45 -20.89
N VAL A 465 -3.15 3.74 -19.75
CA VAL A 465 -4.06 2.63 -19.46
C VAL A 465 -5.48 3.15 -19.31
N ILE A 466 -5.70 4.21 -18.52
CA ILE A 466 -7.03 4.82 -18.34
C ILE A 466 -7.59 5.29 -19.69
N GLN A 467 -6.80 5.96 -20.52
CA GLN A 467 -7.21 6.39 -21.86
C GLN A 467 -7.66 5.23 -22.74
N TRP A 468 -6.92 4.10 -22.73
CA TRP A 468 -7.35 2.89 -23.43
C TRP A 468 -8.63 2.31 -22.82
N MET A 469 -8.77 2.31 -21.50
CA MET A 469 -9.99 1.83 -20.84
C MET A 469 -11.21 2.69 -21.14
N GLN A 470 -11.04 4.01 -21.26
CA GLN A 470 -12.10 4.95 -21.63
C GLN A 470 -12.58 4.73 -23.07
N ASN A 471 -11.68 4.31 -23.97
CA ASN A 471 -12.00 3.96 -25.35
C ASN A 471 -11.35 2.61 -25.76
N PRO A 472 -11.88 1.46 -25.28
CA PRO A 472 -11.28 0.16 -25.50
C PRO A 472 -11.13 -0.14 -26.99
N THR A 473 -9.87 -0.30 -27.41
CA THR A 473 -9.50 -0.46 -28.82
C THR A 473 -8.78 -1.79 -29.01
N GLU A 474 -9.23 -2.59 -29.96
CA GLU A 474 -8.62 -3.88 -30.30
C GLU A 474 -7.21 -3.70 -30.92
N LEU A 475 -6.37 -4.73 -30.79
CA LEU A 475 -4.99 -4.76 -31.30
C LEU A 475 -4.86 -4.31 -32.77
N SER A 476 -5.82 -4.65 -33.63
CA SER A 476 -5.80 -4.31 -35.05
C SER A 476 -5.79 -2.80 -35.31
N GLN A 477 -6.38 -2.01 -34.42
CA GLN A 477 -6.51 -0.54 -34.53
C GLN A 477 -5.55 0.21 -33.61
N LEU A 478 -4.93 -0.49 -32.66
CA LEU A 478 -4.09 0.10 -31.63
C LEU A 478 -2.81 0.76 -32.16
N ARG A 479 -2.36 0.35 -33.36
CA ARG A 479 -1.26 1.02 -34.05
C ARG A 479 -1.55 2.49 -34.31
N ASP A 480 -2.82 2.88 -34.49
CA ASP A 480 -3.25 4.25 -34.80
C ASP A 480 -4.06 4.92 -33.69
N PHE A 481 -4.07 4.32 -32.50
CA PHE A 481 -4.69 4.89 -31.31
C PHE A 481 -4.05 6.24 -30.94
N GLN A 482 -4.83 7.32 -31.01
CA GLN A 482 -4.32 8.68 -31.02
C GLN A 482 -3.77 9.09 -29.65
N GLU A 483 -4.45 8.67 -28.60
CA GLU A 483 -4.15 8.96 -27.20
C GLU A 483 -2.74 8.47 -26.81
N TRP A 484 -2.28 7.36 -27.40
CA TRP A 484 -0.92 6.85 -27.18
C TRP A 484 0.14 7.45 -28.11
N LYS A 485 -0.28 8.14 -29.18
CA LYS A 485 0.62 8.83 -30.12
C LYS A 485 0.78 10.32 -29.81
N GLN A 486 -0.14 10.90 -29.06
CA GLN A 486 -0.28 12.35 -28.91
C GLN A 486 1.02 13.01 -28.40
N ASP A 487 1.47 14.05 -29.13
CA ASP A 487 2.57 15.03 -28.94
C ASP A 487 3.96 14.57 -28.46
N LYS A 488 4.08 13.39 -27.86
CA LYS A 488 5.28 12.85 -27.25
C LYS A 488 5.45 11.37 -27.64
N CYS A 489 5.29 11.02 -28.92
CA CYS A 489 5.56 9.66 -29.42
C CYS A 489 7.07 9.38 -29.55
N ASP A 490 7.80 10.29 -30.21
CA ASP A 490 9.27 10.26 -30.36
C ASP A 490 9.82 11.67 -30.08
N VAL A 491 10.03 11.98 -28.80
CA VAL A 491 10.48 13.31 -28.38
C VAL A 491 11.96 13.46 -28.65
N LYS A 492 12.30 14.45 -29.48
CA LYS A 492 13.67 14.88 -29.78
C LYS A 492 13.92 16.29 -29.27
N GLY A 493 15.15 16.76 -29.40
CA GLY A 493 15.54 18.11 -28.98
C GLY A 493 16.18 18.16 -27.59
N GLN A 494 16.54 19.38 -27.19
CA GLN A 494 17.30 19.65 -25.98
C GLN A 494 16.39 19.88 -24.76
N PRO A 495 16.90 19.65 -23.54
CA PRO A 495 16.23 20.06 -22.31
C PRO A 495 15.92 21.56 -22.28
N PHE A 496 14.97 21.95 -21.43
CA PHE A 496 14.56 23.35 -21.29
C PHE A 496 15.71 24.28 -20.86
N CYS A 497 16.61 23.81 -20.00
CA CYS A 497 17.85 24.50 -19.65
C CYS A 497 19.05 23.54 -19.63
N SER A 498 20.22 24.04 -20.05
CA SER A 498 21.46 23.24 -20.05
C SER A 498 22.11 23.13 -18.68
N LEU A 499 21.96 24.17 -17.85
CA LEU A 499 22.48 24.21 -16.49
C LEU A 499 21.36 24.69 -15.56
N PRO A 500 20.79 23.81 -14.71
CA PRO A 500 19.75 24.21 -13.77
C PRO A 500 20.33 25.08 -12.65
N ASN A 501 19.50 25.98 -12.13
CA ASN A 501 19.81 26.75 -10.93
C ASN A 501 19.90 25.79 -9.74
N ALA A 502 20.97 25.92 -8.97
CA ALA A 502 21.15 25.19 -7.71
C ALA A 502 20.85 26.14 -6.55
N CYS A 503 19.64 26.07 -6.02
CA CYS A 503 19.14 26.99 -5.00
C CYS A 503 19.39 26.41 -3.60
N PRO A 504 20.37 26.89 -2.81
CA PRO A 504 20.54 26.49 -1.42
C PRO A 504 19.50 27.21 -0.57
N LEU A 505 18.50 26.48 -0.08
CA LEU A 505 17.33 27.03 0.58
C LEU A 505 17.19 26.48 1.99
N THR A 506 16.52 27.26 2.83
CA THR A 506 16.13 26.87 4.19
C THR A 506 14.65 27.19 4.39
N THR A 507 14.02 26.54 5.35
CA THR A 507 12.65 26.87 5.78
C THR A 507 12.53 26.70 7.29
N ARG A 508 11.60 27.42 7.90
CA ARG A 508 11.32 27.31 9.34
C ARG A 508 10.73 25.95 9.70
N GLU A 509 10.10 25.28 8.75
CA GLU A 509 9.46 23.97 8.92
C GLU A 509 10.47 22.83 9.01
N LEU A 510 11.71 23.03 8.55
CA LEU A 510 12.82 22.09 8.59
C LEU A 510 14.04 22.75 9.26
N PRO A 511 13.98 23.02 10.57
CA PRO A 511 15.00 23.78 11.26
C PRO A 511 16.36 23.06 11.23
N GLY A 512 17.40 23.78 10.83
CA GLY A 512 18.77 23.26 10.77
C GLY A 512 19.14 22.54 9.47
N GLU A 513 18.19 22.34 8.55
CA GLU A 513 18.46 21.76 7.24
C GLU A 513 18.69 22.86 6.19
N THR A 514 19.72 22.69 5.35
CA THR A 514 19.88 23.46 4.11
C THR A 514 19.74 22.50 2.94
N LEU A 515 18.70 22.69 2.15
CA LEU A 515 18.34 21.80 1.06
C LEU A 515 18.59 22.50 -0.27
N ARG A 516 19.23 21.79 -1.20
CA ARG A 516 19.44 22.30 -2.56
C ARG A 516 18.29 21.88 -3.44
N LEU A 517 17.52 22.87 -3.92
CA LEU A 517 16.48 22.68 -4.93
C LEU A 517 17.09 22.99 -6.29
N PHE A 518 17.00 22.04 -7.22
CA PHE A 518 17.46 22.23 -8.60
C PHE A 518 16.26 22.48 -9.52
N THR A 519 16.28 23.57 -10.27
CA THR A 519 15.20 23.96 -11.19
C THR A 519 15.74 24.82 -12.33
N CYS A 520 15.08 24.80 -13.49
CA CYS A 520 15.35 25.78 -14.56
C CYS A 520 14.66 27.14 -14.31
N MET A 521 13.78 27.22 -13.30
CA MET A 521 13.07 28.44 -12.92
C MET A 521 13.88 29.27 -11.94
N GLU A 522 13.41 30.48 -11.64
CA GLU A 522 14.03 31.33 -10.62
C GLU A 522 14.00 30.65 -9.24
N CYS A 523 15.07 30.85 -8.47
CA CYS A 523 15.15 30.31 -7.12
C CYS A 523 14.09 30.97 -6.23
N PRO A 524 13.32 30.19 -5.44
CA PRO A 524 12.39 30.75 -4.46
C PRO A 524 13.15 31.38 -3.28
N ASN A 525 12.44 32.13 -2.44
CA ASN A 525 13.03 32.79 -1.27
C ASN A 525 13.32 31.81 -0.13
N ASN A 526 12.44 30.83 0.06
CA ASN A 526 12.54 29.78 1.07
C ASN A 526 12.41 28.40 0.43
N TYR A 527 12.82 27.36 1.15
CA TYR A 527 12.57 26.00 0.71
C TYR A 527 11.06 25.71 0.78
N PRO A 528 10.41 25.35 -0.34
CA PRO A 528 8.99 25.03 -0.34
C PRO A 528 8.67 23.90 0.64
N TRP A 529 7.57 23.99 1.38
CA TRP A 529 7.13 22.91 2.26
C TRP A 529 5.61 22.94 2.48
N ILE A 530 5.10 22.21 3.49
CA ILE A 530 3.66 22.06 3.78
C ILE A 530 2.95 23.41 3.84
N LEU A 531 3.48 24.35 4.63
CA LEU A 531 2.79 25.62 4.88
C LEU A 531 3.05 26.65 3.78
N ASP A 532 4.20 26.59 3.10
CA ASP A 532 4.54 27.43 1.95
C ASP A 532 5.02 26.59 0.76
N PRO A 533 4.09 26.00 -0.01
CA PRO A 533 4.45 25.19 -1.19
C PRO A 533 5.02 26.03 -2.35
N THR A 534 4.95 27.36 -2.27
CA THR A 534 5.52 28.24 -3.31
C THR A 534 6.96 28.68 -3.01
N GLY A 535 7.36 28.62 -1.75
CA GLY A 535 8.65 29.13 -1.27
C GLY A 535 8.78 30.66 -1.37
N GLU A 536 7.69 31.40 -1.55
CA GLU A 536 7.72 32.87 -1.63
C GLU A 536 7.98 33.53 -0.27
N GLY A 537 7.73 32.80 0.81
CA GLY A 537 7.75 33.29 2.18
C GLY A 537 6.44 33.97 2.55
N PHE A 538 5.96 33.73 3.77
CA PHE A 538 4.85 34.49 4.33
C PHE A 538 5.24 35.96 4.47
N ASN A 539 4.88 36.79 3.49
CA ASN A 539 4.77 38.22 3.68
C ASN A 539 3.53 38.50 4.56
N VAL A 540 3.63 38.17 5.85
CA VAL A 540 2.74 38.78 6.83
C VAL A 540 3.10 40.25 6.83
N ARG A 541 2.35 41.07 6.07
CA ARG A 541 2.34 42.51 6.30
C ARG A 541 2.02 42.67 7.79
N LYS A 542 3.01 43.13 8.54
CA LYS A 542 2.91 43.42 9.98
C LYS A 542 1.74 44.34 10.28
#